data_AF-E7C9W7-F1
#
_entry.id   AF-E7C9W7-F1
#
_cell.length_a   1.000
_cell.length_b   1.000
_cell.length_c   1.000
_cell.angle_alpha   90.00
_cell.angle_beta   90.00
_cell.angle_gamma   90.00
#
_symmetry.space_group_name_H-M   'P 1'
#
loop_
_entity.id
_entity.type
_entity.pdbx_description
1 polymer ?
#
loop_
_entity_poly.entity_id
_entity_poly.type
_entity_poly.pdbx_seq_one_letter_code
_entity_poly.pdbx_strand_id
1 'polypeptide(L)' 'MENLVNLKIVQGGMLPKIKNCIDAVENGVRGVVILDGRKPRSILKEIFSDQGAGTLIRK' A
#
# COMPACT_ATOMS: atom_id res chain seq x y z
N MET A 1 5.98 -0.06 10.55
CA MET A 1 6.76 -0.76 9.50
C MET A 1 7.82 -1.68 10.11
N GLU A 2 8.64 -1.18 11.04
CA GLU A 2 9.72 -1.96 11.67
C GLU A 2 9.26 -3.32 12.21
N ASN A 3 8.13 -3.37 12.93
CA ASN A 3 7.58 -4.65 13.40
C ASN A 3 7.26 -5.65 12.28
N LEU A 4 6.72 -5.20 11.14
CA LEU A 4 6.39 -6.08 10.01
C LEU A 4 7.63 -6.62 9.29
N VAL A 5 8.71 -5.85 9.28
CA VAL A 5 10.02 -6.26 8.74
C VAL A 5 10.71 -7.22 9.70
N ASN A 6 10.72 -6.90 11.00
CA ASN A 6 11.33 -7.73 12.04
C ASN A 6 10.66 -9.10 12.16
N LEU A 7 9.32 -9.14 12.08
CA LEU A 7 8.54 -10.37 12.03
C LEU A 7 8.63 -11.10 10.68
N LYS A 8 9.40 -10.57 9.73
CA LYS A 8 9.57 -11.15 8.38
C LYS A 8 8.23 -11.33 7.62
N ILE A 9 7.22 -10.52 7.92
CA ILE A 9 5.92 -10.56 7.22
C ILE A 9 6.05 -9.89 5.85
N VAL A 10 6.84 -8.81 5.77
CA VAL A 10 7.15 -8.12 4.52
C VAL A 10 8.58 -8.42 4.11
N GLN A 11 8.75 -9.04 2.94
CA GLN A 11 10.05 -9.44 2.41
C GLN A 11 10.17 -9.20 0.90
N GLY A 12 11.40 -9.32 0.38
CA GLY A 12 11.69 -9.25 -1.05
C GLY A 12 11.24 -7.95 -1.70
N GLY A 13 10.65 -8.05 -2.89
CA GLY A 13 10.20 -6.90 -3.67
C GLY A 13 9.08 -6.06 -3.03
N MET A 14 8.45 -6.53 -1.95
CA MET A 14 7.48 -5.73 -1.20
C MET A 14 8.17 -4.70 -0.30
N LEU A 15 9.39 -4.96 0.17
CA LEU A 15 10.15 -4.03 0.99
C LEU A 15 10.38 -2.67 0.31
N PRO A 16 10.90 -2.58 -0.94
CA PRO A 16 11.06 -1.30 -1.62
C PRO A 16 9.72 -0.64 -1.96
N LYS A 17 8.65 -1.41 -2.23
CA LYS A 17 7.31 -0.86 -2.47
C LYS A 17 6.80 -0.09 -1.25
N ILE A 18 6.87 -0.71 -0.07
CA ILE A 18 6.39 -0.06 1.16
C ILE A 18 7.29 1.12 1.54
N LYS A 19 8.63 1.00 1.39
CA LYS A 19 9.55 2.13 1.64
C LYS A 19 9.17 3.37 0.82
N ASN A 20 8.91 3.20 -0.48
CA ASN A 20 8.48 4.30 -1.34
C ASN A 20 7.10 4.85 -0.96
N CYS A 21 6.17 4.00 -0.53
CA CYS A 21 4.85 4.45 -0.08
C CYS A 21 4.95 5.31 1.19
N ILE A 22 5.82 4.91 2.14
CA ILE A 22 6.07 5.68 3.36
C ILE A 22 6.71 7.03 2.99
N ASP A 23 7.74 7.02 2.15
CA ASP A 23 8.41 8.25 1.69
C ASP A 23 7.43 9.23 1.04
N ALA A 24 6.53 8.76 0.16
CA ALA A 24 5.50 9.58 -0.45
C ALA A 24 4.56 10.22 0.58
N VAL A 25 4.10 9.44 1.57
CA VAL A 25 3.20 9.94 2.63
C VAL A 25 3.91 10.94 3.54
N GLU A 26 5.19 10.73 3.85
CA GLU A 26 5.98 11.70 4.63
C GLU A 26 6.21 13.01 3.87
N ASN A 27 6.32 12.95 2.54
CA ASN A 27 6.43 14.12 1.66
C ASN A 27 5.08 14.76 1.28
N GLY A 28 4.00 14.48 2.04
CA GLY A 28 2.74 15.22 1.94
C GLY A 28 1.65 14.56 1.08
N VAL A 29 1.88 13.37 0.53
CA VAL A 29 0.81 12.60 -0.12
C VAL A 29 -0.20 12.12 0.93
N ARG A 30 -1.50 12.37 0.72
CA ARG A 30 -2.56 12.04 1.69
C ARG A 30 -2.69 10.54 1.99
N GLY A 31 -2.36 9.70 1.03
CA GLY A 31 -2.38 8.25 1.18
C GLY A 31 -1.94 7.55 -0.10
N VAL A 32 -1.40 6.35 0.06
CA VAL A 32 -0.93 5.49 -1.03
C VAL A 32 -1.56 4.12 -0.87
N VAL A 33 -2.01 3.52 -1.98
CA VAL A 33 -2.63 2.19 -1.97
C VAL A 33 -1.78 1.21 -2.78
N ILE A 34 -1.49 0.05 -2.20
CA ILE A 34 -0.92 -1.09 -2.91
C ILE A 34 -2.08 -2.00 -3.36
N LEU A 35 -2.26 -2.12 -4.67
CA LEU A 35 -3.35 -2.88 -5.31
C LEU A 35 -2.87 -4.19 -5.95
N ASP A 36 -3.73 -5.20 -5.97
CA ASP A 36 -3.55 -6.37 -6.84
C ASP A 36 -4.05 -6.07 -8.26
N GLY A 37 -3.12 -5.75 -9.15
CA GLY A 37 -3.40 -5.41 -10.55
C GLY A 37 -4.01 -6.56 -11.38
N ARG A 38 -3.96 -7.81 -10.89
CA ARG A 38 -4.54 -8.97 -11.60
C ARG A 38 -6.06 -9.04 -11.43
N LYS A 39 -6.60 -8.40 -10.40
CA LYS A 39 -8.05 -8.38 -10.15
C LYS A 39 -8.74 -7.43 -11.14
N PRO A 40 -9.77 -7.89 -11.87
CA PRO A 40 -10.51 -7.03 -12.79
C PRO A 40 -11.09 -5.80 -12.09
N ARG A 41 -10.88 -4.63 -12.69
CA ARG A 41 -11.40 -3.33 -12.19
C ARG A 41 -10.92 -2.98 -10.77
N SER A 42 -9.73 -3.43 -10.37
CA SER A 42 -9.16 -3.18 -9.03
C SER A 42 -9.07 -1.70 -8.70
N ILE A 43 -8.67 -0.85 -9.65
CA ILE A 43 -8.60 0.61 -9.48
C ILE A 43 -9.99 1.21 -9.20
N LEU A 44 -11.00 0.83 -9.99
CA LEU A 44 -12.37 1.34 -9.81
C LEU A 44 -12.93 0.92 -8.46
N LYS A 45 -12.71 -0.33 -8.04
CA LYS A 45 -13.13 -0.80 -6.72
C LYS A 45 -12.44 -0.05 -5.58
N GLU A 46 -11.18 0.31 -5.73
CA GLU A 46 -10.48 1.11 -4.71
C GLU A 46 -11.07 2.51 -4.57
N ILE A 47 -11.40 3.16 -5.69
CA ILE A 47 -11.85 4.55 -5.68
C ILE A 47 -13.33 4.68 -5.31
N PHE A 48 -14.17 3.73 -5.73
CA PHE A 48 -15.63 3.83 -5.66
C PHE A 48 -16.27 2.87 -4.63
N SER A 49 -15.49 2.34 -3.67
CA SER A 49 -15.99 1.49 -2.59
C SER A 49 -15.40 1.92 -1.25
N ASP A 50 -16.24 2.02 -0.23
CA ASP A 50 -15.78 2.32 1.14
C ASP A 50 -14.89 1.21 1.72
N GLN A 51 -15.04 -0.03 1.24
CA GLN A 51 -14.16 -1.13 1.67
C GLN A 51 -12.77 -1.08 1.02
N GLY A 52 -12.61 -0.41 -0.12
CA GLY A 52 -11.40 -0.52 -0.94
C GLY A 52 -11.14 -1.93 -1.50
N ALA A 53 -10.02 -2.08 -2.20
CA ALA A 53 -9.57 -3.32 -2.83
C ALA A 53 -8.08 -3.64 -2.57
N GLY A 54 -7.35 -2.74 -1.91
CA GLY A 54 -5.92 -2.87 -1.61
C GLY A 54 -5.54 -2.60 -0.16
N THR A 55 -4.24 -2.42 0.05
CA THR A 55 -3.68 -1.99 1.33
C THR A 55 -3.42 -0.49 1.29
N LEU A 56 -4.20 0.27 2.07
CA LEU A 56 -4.05 1.71 2.23
C LEU A 56 -2.98 2.06 3.28
N ILE A 57 -2.06 2.94 2.91
CA ILE A 57 -1.02 3.52 3.78
C ILE A 57 -1.29 5.03 3.85
N ARG A 58 -1.46 5.56 5.06
CA ARG A 58 -1.68 6.99 5.36
C ARG A 58 -1.11 7.32 6.75
N LYS A 59 -0.96 8.61 7.06
CA LYS A 59 -0.64 9.08 8.43
C LYS A 59 -1.76 8.74 9.41
#